data_AF-A0A9D9KBW9-F1
#
_entry.id   AF-A0A9D9KBW9-F1
#
_cell.length_a   1.000
_cell.length_b   1.000
_cell.length_c   1.000
_cell.angle_alpha   90.00
_cell.angle_beta   90.00
_cell.angle_gamma   90.00
#
_symmetry.space_group_name_H-M   'P 1'
#
loop_
_entity.id
_entity.type
_entity.pdbx_description
1 polymer ?
#
loop_
_entity_poly.entity_id
_entity_poly.type
_entity_poly.pdbx_seq_one_letter_code
_entity_poly.pdbx_strand_id
1 'polypeptide(L)'
;MTNSATLPQAIDRAVNFAISARGRVVLPAVKGAIDPYTRRLERLFSTLGKPFSANELVQLCRNLARSLDAASGQKTPTQLSVAYEPAPFPRQGLVYGVQVLPSERPTKKLLAEGQLVLPCIPSRCDVYLQQLANLFDVLTYPLNAEQLDRLRERLQQELEKGYLLLPQARIRVVYGTVKGSQTGLTCKVSVVTRSIDEQAREILAKTPDYLAKLSPLVKVTDVANSIEPRDGTVLVAGLGTAQHAIPLARQGFNVNAIDLAEPFAQKLQEIAEEDTLPISIAAEDLLDPLVSLPSSRYHFAVVTEIAPRLIDREALHALLSKLSETLIPGGTLLLNLFLAADGVEFDTLALEAARAGNATIVTRSQLDEMLENLPLELTSVESVLDYEKTHRSENAQKLDPWYVRWASGQQVFAMPNSPISLHWLTLQRGTEASAPTAGETQF
;
A
#
# COMPACT_ATOMS: atom_id res chain seq x y z
N MET A 1 -16.50 -14.66 -24.39
CA MET A 1 -16.68 -13.22 -24.09
C MET A 1 -16.52 -13.06 -22.59
N THR A 2 -15.32 -12.69 -22.12
CA THR A 2 -15.03 -12.52 -20.69
C THR A 2 -15.69 -11.23 -20.21
N ASN A 3 -16.63 -11.33 -19.26
CA ASN A 3 -17.21 -10.17 -18.56
C ASN A 3 -16.09 -9.28 -18.03
N SER A 4 -15.87 -8.12 -18.65
CA SER A 4 -14.95 -7.12 -18.11
C SER A 4 -15.58 -6.55 -16.85
N ALA A 5 -14.94 -6.75 -15.70
CA ALA A 5 -15.41 -6.19 -14.44
C ALA A 5 -15.51 -4.66 -14.53
N THR A 6 -16.54 -4.09 -13.90
CA THR A 6 -16.68 -2.63 -13.78
C THR A 6 -15.63 -2.07 -12.81
N LEU A 7 -15.37 -0.75 -12.86
CA LEU A 7 -14.41 -0.11 -11.94
C LEU A 7 -14.76 -0.34 -10.46
N PRO A 8 -16.03 -0.19 -10.00
CA PRO A 8 -16.39 -0.50 -8.62
C PRO A 8 -16.10 -1.96 -8.22
N GLN A 9 -16.38 -2.93 -9.11
CA GLN A 9 -16.07 -4.35 -8.86
C GLN A 9 -14.56 -4.63 -8.81
N ALA A 10 -13.76 -3.88 -9.58
CA ALA A 10 -12.30 -3.97 -9.54
C ALA A 10 -11.74 -3.39 -8.23
N ILE A 11 -12.29 -2.27 -7.75
CA ILE A 11 -11.96 -1.66 -6.46
C ILE A 11 -12.36 -2.59 -5.31
N ASP A 12 -13.57 -3.15 -5.32
CA ASP A 12 -14.04 -4.09 -4.29
C ASP A 12 -13.08 -5.27 -4.12
N ARG A 13 -12.64 -5.85 -5.24
CA ARG A 13 -11.68 -6.95 -5.23
C ARG A 13 -10.32 -6.52 -4.66
N ALA A 14 -9.82 -5.34 -5.03
CA ALA A 14 -8.58 -4.80 -4.51
C ALA A 14 -8.65 -4.49 -3.00
N VAL A 15 -9.73 -3.86 -2.54
CA VAL A 15 -9.96 -3.54 -1.14
C VAL A 15 -10.08 -4.82 -0.31
N ASN A 16 -10.88 -5.80 -0.75
CA ASN A 16 -11.02 -7.10 -0.07
C ASN A 16 -9.68 -7.85 -0.01
N PHE A 17 -8.83 -7.68 -1.02
CA PHE A 17 -7.47 -8.20 -1.01
C PHE A 17 -6.64 -7.58 0.13
N ALA A 18 -6.79 -6.28 0.37
CA ALA A 18 -6.05 -5.53 1.39
C ALA A 18 -6.59 -5.67 2.83
N ILE A 19 -7.74 -6.33 3.03
CA ILE A 19 -8.28 -6.65 4.36
C ILE A 19 -7.42 -7.73 5.02
N SER A 20 -7.13 -7.52 6.31
CA SER A 20 -6.42 -8.48 7.17
C SER A 20 -7.22 -8.75 8.43
N ALA A 21 -7.20 -10.00 8.90
CA ALA A 21 -7.91 -10.40 10.10
C ALA A 21 -7.07 -11.38 10.92
N ARG A 22 -7.23 -11.33 12.25
CA ARG A 22 -6.81 -12.40 13.15
C ARG A 22 -7.76 -12.52 14.31
N GLY A 23 -7.86 -13.70 14.89
CA GLY A 23 -8.73 -13.90 16.02
C GLY A 23 -8.88 -15.36 16.40
N ARG A 24 -9.84 -15.60 17.27
CA ARG A 24 -10.14 -16.91 17.81
C ARG A 24 -11.63 -17.02 18.07
N VAL A 25 -12.19 -18.16 17.69
CA VAL A 25 -13.56 -18.56 18.04
C VAL A 25 -13.48 -19.85 18.84
N VAL A 26 -14.16 -19.89 19.98
CA VAL A 26 -14.26 -21.05 20.85
C VAL A 26 -15.69 -21.58 20.82
N LEU A 27 -15.82 -22.84 20.40
CA LEU A 27 -17.07 -23.55 20.21
C LEU A 27 -17.20 -24.68 21.23
N PRO A 28 -18.42 -25.09 21.59
CA PRO A 28 -18.63 -26.31 22.35
C PRO A 28 -18.08 -27.52 21.57
N ALA A 29 -17.46 -28.51 22.24
CA ALA A 29 -17.01 -29.73 21.56
C ALA A 29 -18.16 -30.76 21.45
N VAL A 30 -19.05 -30.56 20.47
CA VAL A 30 -20.21 -31.45 20.26
C VAL A 30 -19.89 -32.50 19.20
N LYS A 31 -19.95 -33.79 19.58
CA LYS A 31 -19.75 -34.91 18.65
C LYS A 31 -20.74 -34.83 17.49
N GLY A 32 -20.24 -34.99 16.26
CA GLY A 32 -21.06 -34.93 15.04
C GLY A 32 -21.39 -33.52 14.54
N ALA A 33 -20.99 -32.45 15.23
CA ALA A 33 -21.26 -31.07 14.83
C ALA A 33 -20.34 -30.54 13.69
N ILE A 34 -19.85 -31.42 12.82
CA ILE A 34 -18.92 -31.07 11.73
C ILE A 34 -19.59 -30.10 10.76
N ASP A 35 -20.77 -30.43 10.23
CA ASP A 35 -21.49 -29.61 9.25
C ASP A 35 -21.87 -28.20 9.78
N PRO A 36 -22.50 -28.05 10.96
CA PRO A 36 -22.83 -26.73 11.47
C PRO A 36 -21.58 -25.88 11.78
N TYR A 37 -20.47 -26.48 12.22
CA TYR A 37 -19.22 -25.73 12.44
C TYR A 37 -18.52 -25.36 11.14
N THR A 38 -18.53 -26.25 10.14
CA THR A 38 -17.98 -25.96 8.81
C THR A 38 -18.71 -24.78 8.17
N ARG A 39 -20.04 -24.82 8.10
CA ARG A 39 -20.85 -23.72 7.53
C ARG A 39 -20.64 -22.40 8.27
N ARG A 40 -20.50 -22.45 9.60
CA ARG A 40 -20.24 -21.24 10.40
C ARG A 40 -18.87 -20.65 10.09
N LEU A 41 -17.83 -21.48 10.05
CA LEU A 41 -16.46 -21.04 9.77
C LEU A 41 -16.32 -20.57 8.32
N GLU A 42 -17.00 -21.21 7.37
CA GLU A 42 -17.08 -20.74 5.99
C GLU A 42 -17.69 -19.34 5.89
N ARG A 43 -18.84 -19.11 6.53
CA ARG A 43 -19.45 -17.77 6.60
C ARG A 43 -18.55 -16.76 7.30
N LEU A 44 -17.87 -17.15 8.38
CA LEU A 44 -16.91 -16.30 9.09
C LEU A 44 -15.79 -15.87 8.15
N PHE A 45 -15.13 -16.81 7.48
CA PHE A 45 -14.01 -16.54 6.59
C PHE A 45 -14.42 -15.71 5.37
N SER A 46 -15.61 -15.97 4.82
CA SER A 46 -16.21 -15.13 3.78
C SER A 46 -16.43 -13.69 4.26
N THR A 47 -16.98 -13.49 5.46
CA THR A 47 -17.18 -12.16 6.03
C THR A 47 -15.87 -11.44 6.34
N LEU A 48 -14.80 -12.17 6.67
CA LEU A 48 -13.46 -11.61 6.82
C LEU A 48 -12.79 -11.29 5.46
N GLY A 49 -13.50 -11.47 4.34
CA GLY A 49 -13.03 -11.22 2.98
C GLY A 49 -12.11 -12.30 2.42
N LYS A 50 -11.95 -13.43 3.12
CA LYS A 50 -11.01 -14.53 2.79
C LYS A 50 -11.75 -15.87 2.76
N PRO A 51 -12.70 -16.08 1.83
CA PRO A 51 -13.46 -17.32 1.75
C PRO A 51 -12.54 -18.52 1.48
N PHE A 52 -12.91 -19.68 1.98
CA PHE A 52 -12.19 -20.92 1.70
C PHE A 52 -12.35 -21.33 0.24
N SER A 53 -11.27 -21.86 -0.34
CA SER A 53 -11.39 -22.69 -1.55
C SER A 53 -12.04 -24.04 -1.23
N ALA A 54 -12.53 -24.74 -2.26
CA ALA A 54 -13.11 -26.08 -2.09
C ALA A 54 -12.14 -27.06 -1.39
N ASN A 55 -10.84 -26.99 -1.71
CA ASN A 55 -9.82 -27.81 -1.07
C ASN A 55 -9.62 -27.45 0.42
N GLU A 56 -9.65 -26.16 0.76
CA GLU A 56 -9.52 -25.72 2.15
C GLU A 56 -10.75 -26.08 2.99
N LEU A 57 -11.95 -26.07 2.40
CA LEU A 57 -13.17 -26.56 3.06
C LEU A 57 -13.07 -28.04 3.39
N VAL A 58 -12.60 -28.86 2.45
CA VAL A 58 -12.37 -30.30 2.70
C VAL A 58 -11.35 -30.52 3.82
N GLN A 59 -10.26 -29.74 3.83
CA GLN A 59 -9.27 -29.80 4.91
C GLN A 59 -9.87 -29.37 6.26
N LEU A 60 -10.71 -28.33 6.27
CA LEU A 60 -11.40 -27.87 7.46
C LEU A 60 -12.30 -28.96 8.05
N CYS A 61 -13.13 -29.59 7.22
CA CYS A 61 -13.99 -30.70 7.66
C CYS A 61 -13.19 -31.83 8.32
N ARG A 62 -12.06 -32.23 7.72
CA ARG A 62 -11.18 -33.28 8.27
C ARG A 62 -10.56 -32.87 9.60
N ASN A 63 -10.10 -31.61 9.71
CA ASN A 63 -9.51 -31.10 10.94
C ASN A 63 -10.53 -31.03 12.07
N LEU A 64 -11.74 -30.53 11.77
CA LEU A 64 -12.86 -30.50 12.72
C LEU A 64 -13.25 -31.91 13.18
N ALA A 65 -13.40 -32.86 12.25
CA ALA A 65 -13.74 -34.24 12.58
C ALA A 65 -12.72 -34.85 13.56
N ARG A 66 -11.43 -34.75 13.23
CA ARG A 66 -10.34 -35.25 14.08
C ARG A 66 -10.36 -34.62 15.46
N SER A 67 -10.54 -33.29 15.56
CA SER A 67 -10.57 -32.59 16.83
C SER A 67 -11.81 -32.92 17.67
N LEU A 68 -12.98 -33.09 17.05
CA LEU A 68 -14.20 -33.48 17.75
C LEU A 68 -14.14 -34.93 18.25
N ASP A 69 -13.55 -35.84 17.48
CA ASP A 69 -13.31 -37.22 17.92
C ASP A 69 -12.33 -37.25 19.11
N ALA A 70 -11.22 -36.52 19.02
CA ALA A 70 -10.26 -36.39 20.11
C ALA A 70 -10.90 -35.80 21.37
N ALA A 71 -11.77 -34.79 21.22
CA ALA A 71 -12.51 -34.18 22.32
C ALA A 71 -13.48 -35.16 23.00
N SER A 72 -14.12 -36.03 22.21
CA SER A 72 -15.07 -37.03 22.73
C SER A 72 -14.40 -38.13 23.59
N GLY A 73 -13.10 -38.36 23.40
CA GLY A 73 -12.31 -39.29 24.20
C GLY A 73 -11.79 -38.72 25.53
N GLN A 74 -11.98 -37.43 25.79
CA GLN A 74 -11.49 -36.77 27.01
C GLN A 74 -12.45 -37.00 28.19
N LYS A 75 -11.88 -37.18 29.39
CA LYS A 75 -12.65 -37.37 30.63
C LYS A 75 -13.24 -36.06 31.17
N THR A 76 -12.68 -34.93 30.77
CA THR A 76 -13.13 -33.58 31.17
C THR A 76 -13.94 -32.92 30.06
N PRO A 77 -14.85 -31.98 30.39
CA PRO A 77 -15.50 -31.16 29.38
C PRO A 77 -14.45 -30.46 28.50
N THR A 78 -14.67 -30.47 27.20
CA THR A 78 -13.75 -29.88 26.22
C THR A 78 -14.46 -28.84 25.37
N GLN A 79 -13.64 -27.96 24.80
CA GLN A 79 -14.05 -26.94 23.84
C GLN A 79 -13.15 -27.00 22.62
N LEU A 80 -13.67 -26.50 21.50
CA LEU A 80 -12.93 -26.40 20.26
C LEU A 80 -12.53 -24.95 20.03
N SER A 81 -11.23 -24.66 20.05
CA SER A 81 -10.68 -23.35 19.72
C SER A 81 -10.21 -23.34 18.27
N VAL A 82 -10.77 -22.46 17.47
CA VAL A 82 -10.34 -22.17 16.09
C VAL A 82 -9.68 -20.81 16.08
N ALA A 83 -8.35 -20.79 16.00
CA ALA A 83 -7.57 -19.57 15.84
C ALA A 83 -7.28 -19.33 14.35
N TYR A 84 -7.23 -18.08 13.93
CA TYR A 84 -6.87 -17.70 12.57
C TYR A 84 -6.04 -16.42 12.54
N GLU A 85 -5.18 -16.33 11.54
CA GLU A 85 -4.26 -15.20 11.34
C GLU A 85 -3.90 -15.06 9.85
N PRO A 86 -3.32 -13.91 9.43
CA PRO A 86 -2.88 -13.75 8.06
C PRO A 86 -1.86 -14.81 7.67
N ALA A 87 -2.02 -15.39 6.48
CA ALA A 87 -1.06 -16.35 5.97
C ALA A 87 0.34 -15.72 5.82
N PRO A 88 1.42 -16.47 6.09
CA PRO A 88 2.77 -15.98 5.84
C PRO A 88 2.99 -15.79 4.34
N PHE A 89 3.71 -14.74 3.96
CA PHE A 89 4.11 -14.49 2.57
C PHE A 89 4.88 -15.69 2.00
N PRO A 90 4.66 -16.09 0.73
CA PRO A 90 3.83 -15.46 -0.30
C PRO A 90 2.37 -15.92 -0.29
N ARG A 91 1.96 -16.79 0.65
CA ARG A 91 0.57 -17.26 0.71
C ARG A 91 -0.34 -16.09 1.07
N GLN A 92 -1.44 -15.97 0.35
CA GLN A 92 -2.48 -14.98 0.58
C GLN A 92 -3.66 -15.63 1.32
N GLY A 93 -4.40 -14.85 2.11
CA GLY A 93 -5.55 -15.33 2.86
C GLY A 93 -5.30 -15.47 4.36
N LEU A 94 -6.09 -16.32 5.00
CA LEU A 94 -5.95 -16.66 6.42
C LEU A 94 -5.48 -18.10 6.57
N VAL A 95 -4.57 -18.34 7.50
CA VAL A 95 -4.30 -19.68 8.03
C VAL A 95 -5.11 -19.86 9.31
N TYR A 96 -5.44 -21.12 9.62
CA TYR A 96 -6.19 -21.45 10.82
C TYR A 96 -5.64 -22.70 11.52
N GLY A 97 -5.83 -22.75 12.83
CA GLY A 97 -5.52 -23.89 13.67
C GLY A 97 -6.73 -24.28 14.51
N VAL A 98 -6.96 -25.59 14.64
CA VAL A 98 -8.04 -26.16 15.47
C VAL A 98 -7.41 -26.88 16.65
N GLN A 99 -7.80 -26.49 17.86
CA GLN A 99 -7.29 -27.07 19.11
C GLN A 99 -8.44 -27.53 20.00
N VAL A 100 -8.25 -28.65 20.69
CA VAL A 100 -9.15 -29.11 21.75
C VAL A 100 -8.60 -28.57 23.06
N LEU A 101 -9.40 -27.76 23.75
CA LEU A 101 -9.02 -27.18 25.04
C LEU A 101 -9.83 -27.84 26.15
N PRO A 102 -9.21 -28.19 27.30
CA PRO A 102 -9.95 -28.60 28.47
C PRO A 102 -10.77 -27.42 29.00
N SER A 103 -11.89 -27.72 29.63
CA SER A 103 -12.73 -26.73 30.27
C SER A 103 -13.27 -27.24 31.59
N GLU A 104 -13.30 -26.34 32.57
CA GLU A 104 -13.89 -26.60 33.89
C GLU A 104 -15.41 -26.83 33.79
N ARG A 105 -16.07 -26.23 32.78
CA ARG A 105 -17.52 -26.32 32.59
C ARG A 105 -17.87 -26.40 31.10
N PRO A 106 -18.93 -27.14 30.72
CA PRO A 106 -19.41 -27.13 29.35
C PRO A 106 -19.79 -25.71 28.93
N THR A 107 -19.08 -25.16 27.95
CA THR A 107 -19.44 -23.86 27.39
C THR A 107 -20.66 -24.02 26.52
N LYS A 108 -21.72 -23.28 26.84
CA LYS A 108 -22.97 -23.26 26.07
C LYS A 108 -23.01 -22.13 25.04
N LYS A 109 -22.06 -21.19 25.11
CA LYS A 109 -22.03 -19.96 24.32
C LYS A 109 -20.76 -19.90 23.48
N LEU A 110 -20.87 -19.43 22.26
CA LEU A 110 -19.69 -19.17 21.43
C LEU A 110 -18.91 -18.02 22.09
N LEU A 111 -17.60 -18.20 22.26
CA LEU A 111 -16.70 -17.12 22.67
C LEU A 111 -15.88 -16.71 21.47
N ALA A 112 -15.72 -15.41 21.25
CA ALA A 112 -14.95 -14.87 20.15
C ALA A 112 -14.17 -13.64 20.57
N GLU A 113 -12.98 -13.52 20.01
CA GLU A 113 -12.16 -12.31 20.05
C GLU A 113 -11.35 -12.19 18.77
N GLY A 114 -11.04 -10.97 18.37
CA GLY A 114 -10.24 -10.77 17.18
C GLY A 114 -10.06 -9.31 16.82
N GLN A 115 -9.36 -9.13 15.71
CA GLN A 115 -9.22 -7.84 15.05
C GLN A 115 -9.39 -7.99 13.54
N LEU A 116 -10.00 -6.96 12.95
CA LEU A 116 -10.12 -6.72 11.52
C LEU A 116 -9.40 -5.41 11.19
N VAL A 117 -8.58 -5.42 10.15
CA VAL A 117 -7.84 -4.26 9.66
C VAL A 117 -8.26 -3.98 8.23
N LEU A 118 -8.87 -2.82 8.02
CA LEU A 118 -9.48 -2.37 6.78
C LEU A 118 -8.70 -1.17 6.20
N PRO A 119 -8.63 -1.01 4.87
CA PRO A 119 -8.20 0.26 4.26
C PRO A 119 -9.07 1.43 4.73
N CYS A 120 -8.47 2.58 5.00
CA CYS A 120 -9.20 3.78 5.40
C CYS A 120 -9.77 4.50 4.17
N ILE A 121 -10.98 4.11 3.77
CA ILE A 121 -11.69 4.65 2.59
C ILE A 121 -13.07 5.13 3.03
N PRO A 122 -13.26 6.44 3.29
CA PRO A 122 -14.51 7.00 3.81
C PRO A 122 -15.77 6.58 3.04
N SER A 123 -15.72 6.60 1.71
CA SER A 123 -16.83 6.22 0.83
C SER A 123 -17.24 4.75 0.94
N ARG A 124 -16.52 3.92 1.72
CA ARG A 124 -16.86 2.51 2.01
C ARG A 124 -17.49 2.29 3.37
N CYS A 125 -17.83 3.35 4.11
CA CYS A 125 -18.39 3.23 5.46
C CYS A 125 -19.54 2.21 5.55
N ASP A 126 -20.54 2.30 4.67
CA ASP A 126 -21.69 1.38 4.70
C ASP A 126 -21.32 -0.07 4.33
N VAL A 127 -20.38 -0.26 3.40
CA VAL A 127 -19.90 -1.61 3.03
C VAL A 127 -19.17 -2.25 4.21
N TYR A 128 -18.32 -1.49 4.89
CA TYR A 128 -17.62 -1.94 6.10
C TYR A 128 -18.61 -2.18 7.26
N LEU A 129 -19.61 -1.34 7.43
CA LEU A 129 -20.67 -1.54 8.42
C LEU A 129 -21.43 -2.85 8.18
N GLN A 130 -21.82 -3.12 6.93
CA GLN A 130 -22.48 -4.37 6.58
C GLN A 130 -21.59 -5.59 6.83
N GLN A 131 -20.29 -5.48 6.54
CA GLN A 131 -19.31 -6.52 6.84
C GLN A 131 -19.21 -6.79 8.34
N LEU A 132 -19.17 -5.75 9.17
CA LEU A 132 -19.17 -5.86 10.62
C LEU A 132 -20.49 -6.44 11.17
N ALA A 133 -21.63 -6.02 10.63
CA ALA A 133 -22.93 -6.58 11.00
C ALA A 133 -23.00 -8.09 10.71
N ASN A 134 -22.54 -8.51 9.53
CA ASN A 134 -22.46 -9.92 9.15
C ASN A 134 -21.49 -10.71 10.07
N LEU A 135 -20.39 -10.07 10.51
CA LEU A 135 -19.43 -10.70 11.41
C LEU A 135 -20.08 -10.98 12.75
N PHE A 136 -20.78 -9.98 13.29
CA PHE A 136 -21.47 -10.06 14.57
C PHE A 136 -22.59 -11.10 14.56
N ASP A 137 -23.37 -11.18 13.46
CA ASP A 137 -24.37 -12.23 13.25
C ASP A 137 -23.75 -13.64 13.25
N VAL A 138 -22.67 -13.85 12.48
CA VAL A 138 -21.96 -15.14 12.41
C VAL A 138 -21.38 -15.54 13.77
N LEU A 139 -21.04 -14.57 14.62
CA LEU A 139 -20.58 -14.80 15.98
C LEU A 139 -21.72 -14.93 17.01
N THR A 140 -22.98 -14.99 16.60
CA THR A 140 -24.19 -15.09 17.44
C THR A 140 -24.54 -13.85 18.27
N TYR A 141 -24.04 -12.69 17.88
CA TYR A 141 -24.28 -11.41 18.55
C TYR A 141 -24.79 -10.36 17.56
N PRO A 142 -25.94 -10.57 16.88
CA PRO A 142 -26.44 -9.63 15.90
C PRO A 142 -26.66 -8.25 16.52
N LEU A 143 -26.30 -7.21 15.77
CA LEU A 143 -26.47 -5.83 16.19
C LEU A 143 -27.92 -5.39 15.96
N ASN A 144 -28.52 -4.72 16.95
CA ASN A 144 -29.80 -4.03 16.77
C ASN A 144 -29.60 -2.68 16.05
N ALA A 145 -30.69 -2.01 15.68
CA ALA A 145 -30.65 -0.74 14.94
C ALA A 145 -29.82 0.34 15.66
N GLU A 146 -30.05 0.57 16.96
CA GLU A 146 -29.30 1.56 17.75
C GLU A 146 -27.79 1.24 17.83
N GLN A 147 -27.44 -0.04 17.91
CA GLN A 147 -26.04 -0.49 17.89
C GLN A 147 -25.40 -0.30 16.51
N LEU A 148 -26.14 -0.55 15.42
CA LEU A 148 -25.68 -0.31 14.06
C LEU A 148 -25.45 1.18 13.80
N ASP A 149 -26.37 2.04 14.25
CA ASP A 149 -26.25 3.49 14.06
C ASP A 149 -25.05 4.06 14.83
N ARG A 150 -24.87 3.68 16.10
CA ARG A 150 -23.66 4.05 16.87
C ARG A 150 -22.37 3.54 16.25
N LEU A 151 -22.38 2.32 15.71
CA LEU A 151 -21.22 1.76 15.02
C LEU A 151 -20.93 2.50 13.71
N ARG A 152 -21.96 2.88 12.95
CA ARG A 152 -21.83 3.70 11.73
C ARG A 152 -21.19 5.03 12.04
N GLU A 153 -21.74 5.79 13.00
CA GLU A 153 -21.21 7.09 13.40
C GLU A 153 -19.72 6.99 13.80
N ARG A 154 -19.39 6.00 14.64
CA ARG A 154 -18.00 5.81 15.07
C ARG A 154 -17.08 5.41 13.93
N LEU A 155 -17.54 4.53 13.04
CA LEU A 155 -16.77 4.06 11.90
C LEU A 155 -16.50 5.21 10.91
N GLN A 156 -17.52 6.00 10.59
CA GLN A 156 -17.41 7.17 9.73
C GLN A 156 -16.41 8.19 10.31
N GLN A 157 -16.55 8.52 11.60
CA GLN A 157 -15.64 9.45 12.27
C GLN A 157 -14.17 9.00 12.20
N GLU A 158 -13.90 7.71 12.45
CA GLU A 158 -12.53 7.19 12.39
C GLU A 158 -12.03 7.08 10.93
N LEU A 159 -12.89 6.80 9.96
CA LEU A 159 -12.54 6.80 8.53
C LEU A 159 -12.14 8.19 8.04
N GLU A 160 -12.95 9.21 8.32
CA GLU A 160 -12.68 10.59 7.94
C GLU A 160 -11.41 11.10 8.60
N LYS A 161 -11.28 10.88 9.92
CA LYS A 161 -10.08 11.24 10.69
C LYS A 161 -8.82 10.56 10.14
N GLY A 162 -8.90 9.26 9.87
CA GLY A 162 -7.78 8.48 9.38
C GLY A 162 -7.34 8.93 7.99
N TYR A 163 -8.31 9.12 7.09
CA TYR A 163 -8.05 9.52 5.71
C TYR A 163 -7.45 10.93 5.62
N LEU A 164 -7.95 11.88 6.42
CA LEU A 164 -7.40 13.23 6.49
C LEU A 164 -5.97 13.24 7.06
N LEU A 165 -5.69 12.42 8.07
CA LEU A 165 -4.36 12.33 8.66
C LEU A 165 -3.34 11.71 7.71
N LEU A 166 -3.70 10.58 7.10
CA LEU A 166 -2.86 9.86 6.14
C LEU A 166 -3.77 8.95 5.30
N PRO A 167 -3.90 9.16 3.98
CA PRO A 167 -4.80 8.35 3.17
C PRO A 167 -4.50 6.83 3.18
N GLN A 168 -3.26 6.45 3.49
CA GLN A 168 -2.85 5.04 3.62
C GLN A 168 -3.10 4.46 5.03
N ALA A 169 -3.68 5.23 5.94
CA ALA A 169 -4.08 4.76 7.25
C ALA A 169 -5.00 3.53 7.13
N ARG A 170 -5.08 2.79 8.23
CA ARG A 170 -5.94 1.62 8.35
C ARG A 170 -6.95 1.83 9.46
N ILE A 171 -8.13 1.25 9.30
CA ILE A 171 -9.10 1.15 10.38
C ILE A 171 -8.94 -0.21 11.04
N ARG A 172 -8.63 -0.20 12.33
CA ARG A 172 -8.57 -1.41 13.15
C ARG A 172 -9.83 -1.50 13.99
N VAL A 173 -10.57 -2.58 13.78
CA VAL A 173 -11.74 -2.97 14.57
C VAL A 173 -11.33 -4.12 15.46
N VAL A 174 -11.35 -3.93 16.77
CA VAL A 174 -11.08 -4.97 17.78
C VAL A 174 -12.39 -5.36 18.42
N TYR A 175 -12.66 -6.66 18.52
CA TYR A 175 -13.88 -7.17 19.14
C TYR A 175 -13.58 -8.34 20.09
N GLY A 176 -14.46 -8.54 21.07
CA GLY A 176 -14.30 -9.60 22.07
C GLY A 176 -15.58 -9.88 22.83
N THR A 177 -15.79 -11.12 23.25
CA THR A 177 -16.95 -11.47 24.08
C THR A 177 -16.91 -10.73 25.42
N VAL A 178 -18.03 -10.10 25.79
CA VAL A 178 -18.15 -9.40 27.07
C VAL A 178 -17.96 -10.39 28.22
N LYS A 179 -17.09 -10.06 29.17
CA LYS A 179 -16.87 -10.86 30.38
C LYS A 179 -17.95 -10.54 31.41
N GLY A 180 -18.50 -11.56 32.08
CA GLY A 180 -19.47 -11.40 33.17
C GLY A 180 -20.89 -11.81 32.81
N SER A 181 -21.89 -11.20 33.46
CA SER A 181 -23.31 -11.54 33.31
C SER A 181 -23.95 -10.95 32.04
N GLN A 182 -23.32 -9.97 31.42
CA GLN A 182 -23.78 -9.36 30.17
C GLN A 182 -23.48 -10.25 28.95
N THR A 183 -24.39 -10.27 27.98
CA THR A 183 -24.22 -10.98 26.71
C THR A 183 -23.95 -9.99 25.59
N GLY A 184 -22.89 -10.21 24.81
CA GLY A 184 -22.56 -9.38 23.66
C GLY A 184 -21.09 -9.50 23.24
N LEU A 185 -20.73 -8.73 22.22
CA LEU A 185 -19.34 -8.43 21.88
C LEU A 185 -19.05 -6.97 22.22
N THR A 186 -17.88 -6.71 22.80
CA THR A 186 -17.26 -5.39 22.77
C THR A 186 -16.75 -5.12 21.35
N CYS A 187 -16.78 -3.86 20.93
CA CYS A 187 -16.26 -3.41 19.64
C CYS A 187 -15.53 -2.08 19.84
N LYS A 188 -14.28 -1.98 19.40
CA LYS A 188 -13.51 -0.75 19.38
C LYS A 188 -13.01 -0.50 17.96
N VAL A 189 -13.34 0.67 17.42
CA VAL A 189 -12.83 1.15 16.14
C VAL A 189 -11.77 2.22 16.42
N SER A 190 -10.62 2.11 15.76
CA SER A 190 -9.53 3.07 15.88
C SER A 190 -8.75 3.19 14.57
N VAL A 191 -8.31 4.39 14.24
CA VAL A 191 -7.27 4.61 13.23
C VAL A 191 -5.94 3.98 13.67
N VAL A 192 -5.27 3.34 12.72
CA VAL A 192 -3.88 2.87 12.83
C VAL A 192 -3.11 3.42 11.65
N THR A 193 -2.12 4.24 11.95
CA THR A 193 -1.11 4.65 11.00
C THR A 193 0.10 3.74 11.13
N ARG A 194 0.93 3.74 10.10
CA ARG A 194 2.22 3.08 10.12
C ARG A 194 3.21 4.06 9.54
N SER A 195 4.25 4.40 10.29
CA SER A 195 5.26 5.32 9.78
C SER A 195 6.03 4.65 8.63
N ILE A 196 6.61 5.48 7.75
CA ILE A 196 7.50 5.01 6.68
C ILE A 196 8.71 4.28 7.29
N ASP A 197 9.20 4.78 8.40
CA ASP A 197 10.24 4.18 9.24
C ASP A 197 9.92 2.75 9.71
N GLU A 198 8.73 2.53 10.28
CA GLU A 198 8.26 1.20 10.68
C GLU A 198 8.11 0.26 9.47
N GLN A 199 7.76 0.80 8.30
CA GLN A 199 7.73 0.05 7.04
C GLN A 199 9.12 -0.42 6.64
N ALA A 200 10.08 0.49 6.60
CA ALA A 200 11.47 0.19 6.25
C ALA A 200 12.10 -0.83 7.21
N ARG A 201 11.92 -0.68 8.53
CA ARG A 201 12.46 -1.64 9.53
C ARG A 201 11.93 -3.06 9.33
N GLU A 202 10.63 -3.23 9.08
CA GLU A 202 10.09 -4.59 8.84
C GLU A 202 10.56 -5.20 7.52
N ILE A 203 10.73 -4.38 6.46
CA ILE A 203 11.28 -4.85 5.19
C ILE A 203 12.71 -5.33 5.40
N LEU A 204 13.57 -4.51 6.02
CA LEU A 204 14.97 -4.87 6.30
C LEU A 204 15.09 -6.05 7.27
N ALA A 205 14.19 -6.19 8.25
CA ALA A 205 14.18 -7.35 9.13
C ALA A 205 13.89 -8.67 8.39
N LYS A 206 13.05 -8.63 7.34
CA LYS A 206 12.72 -9.81 6.52
C LYS A 206 13.71 -10.03 5.39
N THR A 207 14.34 -8.97 4.89
CA THR A 207 15.28 -9.00 3.78
C THR A 207 16.41 -8.00 4.04
N PRO A 208 17.41 -8.37 4.86
CA PRO A 208 18.48 -7.44 5.27
C PRO A 208 19.30 -6.86 4.13
N ASP A 209 19.39 -7.57 3.01
CA ASP A 209 20.10 -7.18 1.79
C ASP A 209 19.17 -6.65 0.69
N TYR A 210 17.99 -6.14 1.09
CA TYR A 210 16.95 -5.65 0.17
C TYR A 210 17.50 -4.67 -0.87
N LEU A 211 18.22 -3.62 -0.44
CA LEU A 211 18.74 -2.58 -1.34
C LEU A 211 19.78 -3.12 -2.34
N ALA A 212 20.62 -4.08 -1.93
CA ALA A 212 21.67 -4.65 -2.78
C ALA A 212 21.13 -5.67 -3.80
N LYS A 213 19.97 -6.29 -3.53
CA LYS A 213 19.35 -7.31 -4.38
C LYS A 213 18.44 -6.77 -5.47
N LEU A 214 18.15 -5.48 -5.45
CA LEU A 214 17.19 -4.90 -6.38
C LEU A 214 17.92 -4.47 -7.65
N SER A 215 17.48 -5.00 -8.78
CA SER A 215 18.04 -4.61 -10.06
C SER A 215 17.72 -3.15 -10.39
N PRO A 216 18.64 -2.43 -11.05
CA PRO A 216 18.40 -1.06 -11.50
C PRO A 216 17.14 -0.97 -12.36
N LEU A 217 16.47 0.19 -12.31
CA LEU A 217 15.45 0.55 -13.30
C LEU A 217 16.15 1.02 -14.57
N VAL A 218 15.83 0.40 -15.69
CA VAL A 218 16.52 0.58 -16.97
C VAL A 218 16.36 2.01 -17.47
N LYS A 219 15.17 2.62 -17.29
CA LYS A 219 14.96 4.02 -17.69
C LYS A 219 15.92 4.99 -16.99
N VAL A 220 16.19 4.76 -15.71
CA VAL A 220 17.10 5.61 -14.93
C VAL A 220 18.51 5.54 -15.49
N THR A 221 19.01 4.33 -15.77
CA THR A 221 20.35 4.15 -16.34
C THR A 221 20.44 4.68 -17.78
N ASP A 222 19.39 4.54 -18.59
CA ASP A 222 19.38 5.01 -19.97
C ASP A 222 19.45 6.54 -20.05
N VAL A 223 18.68 7.23 -19.20
CA VAL A 223 18.74 8.71 -19.10
C VAL A 223 20.09 9.15 -18.54
N ALA A 224 20.64 8.43 -17.57
CA ALA A 224 21.97 8.74 -17.04
C ALA A 224 23.07 8.61 -18.10
N ASN A 225 22.97 7.65 -19.03
CA ASN A 225 23.96 7.45 -20.09
C ASN A 225 24.07 8.64 -21.07
N SER A 226 23.08 9.54 -21.13
CA SER A 226 23.16 10.78 -21.91
C SER A 226 23.82 11.95 -21.17
N ILE A 227 24.32 11.72 -19.94
CA ILE A 227 24.89 12.75 -19.07
C ILE A 227 26.32 12.34 -18.71
N GLU A 228 27.30 13.22 -18.88
CA GLU A 228 28.69 12.91 -18.52
C GLU A 228 28.86 12.82 -16.99
N PRO A 229 29.30 11.67 -16.42
CA PRO A 229 29.35 11.48 -14.97
C PRO A 229 30.31 12.43 -14.24
N ARG A 230 31.40 12.84 -14.92
CA ARG A 230 32.44 13.72 -14.35
C ARG A 230 31.93 15.14 -14.08
N ASP A 231 30.90 15.55 -14.80
CA ASP A 231 30.31 16.89 -14.70
C ASP A 231 29.00 16.88 -13.88
N GLY A 232 28.39 15.71 -13.67
CA GLY A 232 27.06 15.57 -13.09
C GLY A 232 27.02 15.32 -11.58
N THR A 233 26.45 16.24 -10.82
CA THR A 233 25.83 15.91 -9.51
C THR A 233 24.40 15.46 -9.74
N VAL A 234 24.00 14.35 -9.13
CA VAL A 234 22.66 13.75 -9.27
C VAL A 234 21.91 13.84 -7.95
N LEU A 235 20.67 14.32 -8.00
CA LEU A 235 19.72 14.18 -6.88
C LEU A 235 18.95 12.87 -7.06
N VAL A 236 18.89 12.04 -6.02
CA VAL A 236 18.00 10.88 -5.96
C VAL A 236 17.09 11.04 -4.76
N ALA A 237 15.79 11.18 -5.00
CA ALA A 237 14.80 11.31 -3.95
C ALA A 237 13.77 10.18 -4.00
N GLY A 238 13.43 9.64 -2.82
CA GLY A 238 12.59 8.46 -2.70
C GLY A 238 13.41 7.21 -2.95
N LEU A 239 14.40 6.98 -2.09
CA LEU A 239 15.29 5.84 -2.16
C LEU A 239 14.49 4.56 -2.15
N GLY A 240 13.60 4.32 -1.19
CA GLY A 240 12.68 3.18 -1.07
C GLY A 240 13.33 1.79 -1.27
N THR A 241 13.72 1.51 -2.51
CA THR A 241 14.43 0.33 -3.02
C THR A 241 15.93 0.54 -3.31
N ALA A 242 16.45 1.77 -3.25
CA ALA A 242 17.77 2.21 -3.70
C ALA A 242 18.19 1.76 -5.11
N GLN A 243 17.21 1.40 -5.97
CA GLN A 243 17.42 0.93 -7.35
C GLN A 243 18.09 1.97 -8.27
N HIS A 244 18.36 3.17 -7.77
CA HIS A 244 18.82 4.32 -8.56
C HIS A 244 20.16 4.83 -8.03
N ALA A 245 20.28 5.06 -6.72
CA ALA A 245 21.47 5.67 -6.13
C ALA A 245 22.75 4.83 -6.33
N ILE A 246 22.71 3.53 -6.00
CA ILE A 246 23.88 2.64 -6.11
C ILE A 246 24.34 2.49 -7.57
N PRO A 247 23.46 2.19 -8.54
CA PRO A 247 23.88 2.08 -9.94
C PRO A 247 24.46 3.37 -10.51
N LEU A 248 23.87 4.52 -10.19
CA LEU A 248 24.38 5.82 -10.65
C LEU A 248 25.75 6.15 -10.05
N ALA A 249 25.94 5.90 -8.75
CA ALA A 249 27.23 6.09 -8.11
C ALA A 249 28.32 5.18 -8.72
N ARG A 250 27.98 3.93 -9.06
CA ARG A 250 28.89 3.00 -9.78
C ARG A 250 29.19 3.43 -11.21
N GLN A 251 28.33 4.22 -11.85
CA GLN A 251 28.61 4.86 -13.15
C GLN A 251 29.53 6.09 -13.03
N GLY A 252 29.85 6.53 -11.81
CA GLY A 252 30.79 7.62 -11.54
C GLY A 252 30.13 8.96 -11.19
N PHE A 253 28.80 9.01 -11.05
CA PHE A 253 28.10 10.22 -10.62
C PHE A 253 28.31 10.50 -9.12
N ASN A 254 28.38 11.78 -8.75
CA ASN A 254 28.24 12.18 -7.35
C ASN A 254 26.74 12.23 -6.99
N VAL A 255 26.30 11.34 -6.09
CA VAL A 255 24.88 11.18 -5.76
C VAL A 255 24.56 11.86 -4.44
N ASN A 256 23.60 12.78 -4.47
CA ASN A 256 22.92 13.29 -3.28
C ASN A 256 21.59 12.55 -3.14
N ALA A 257 21.49 11.72 -2.11
CA ALA A 257 20.38 10.84 -1.84
C ALA A 257 19.52 11.40 -0.68
N ILE A 258 18.20 11.48 -0.88
CA ILE A 258 17.24 11.93 0.13
C ILE A 258 16.12 10.90 0.27
N ASP A 259 15.82 10.49 1.49
CA ASP A 259 14.65 9.66 1.81
C ASP A 259 14.08 10.02 3.17
N LEU A 260 12.78 9.82 3.33
CA LEU A 260 12.07 10.04 4.59
C LEU A 260 12.28 8.88 5.58
N ALA A 261 12.66 7.69 5.10
CA ALA A 261 12.89 6.48 5.86
C ALA A 261 14.34 6.41 6.37
N GLU A 262 14.54 6.74 7.65
CA GLU A 262 15.86 6.67 8.29
C GLU A 262 16.51 5.28 8.16
N PRO A 263 15.80 4.13 8.31
CA PRO A 263 16.41 2.82 8.17
C PRO A 263 16.97 2.53 6.78
N PHE A 264 16.34 3.03 5.71
CA PHE A 264 16.87 2.87 4.35
C PHE A 264 18.06 3.79 4.10
N ALA A 265 18.02 5.03 4.61
CA ALA A 265 19.15 5.96 4.56
C ALA A 265 20.39 5.37 5.25
N GLN A 266 20.23 4.85 6.47
CA GLN A 266 21.30 4.16 7.21
C GLN A 266 21.84 2.96 6.44
N LYS A 267 20.95 2.12 5.87
CA LYS A 267 21.40 0.95 5.10
C LYS A 267 22.14 1.33 3.82
N LEU A 268 21.73 2.40 3.15
CA LEU A 268 22.44 2.91 1.98
C LEU A 268 23.81 3.48 2.37
N GLN A 269 23.92 4.14 3.53
CA GLN A 269 25.19 4.64 4.06
C GLN A 269 26.18 3.49 4.29
N GLU A 270 25.75 2.39 4.90
CA GLU A 270 26.59 1.19 5.09
C GLU A 270 27.14 0.68 3.74
N ILE A 271 26.27 0.55 2.72
CA ILE A 271 26.67 0.08 1.39
C ILE A 271 27.62 1.07 0.72
N ALA A 272 27.35 2.37 0.84
CA ALA A 272 28.19 3.40 0.24
C ALA A 272 29.60 3.42 0.85
N GLU A 273 29.72 3.21 2.16
CA GLU A 273 31.01 3.10 2.85
C GLU A 273 31.76 1.81 2.48
N GLU A 274 31.07 0.67 2.48
CA GLU A 274 31.64 -0.64 2.12
C GLU A 274 32.19 -0.66 0.69
N ASP A 275 31.42 -0.13 -0.27
CA ASP A 275 31.76 -0.12 -1.69
C ASP A 275 32.53 1.15 -2.11
N THR A 276 32.82 2.07 -1.18
CA THR A 276 33.46 3.38 -1.47
C THR A 276 32.75 4.18 -2.57
N LEU A 277 31.42 4.23 -2.50
CA LEU A 277 30.58 4.92 -3.48
C LEU A 277 30.43 6.41 -3.13
N PRO A 278 30.45 7.32 -4.14
CA PRO A 278 30.28 8.76 -3.94
C PRO A 278 28.81 9.15 -3.68
N ILE A 279 28.25 8.70 -2.55
CA ILE A 279 26.87 8.96 -2.16
C ILE A 279 26.86 9.78 -0.86
N SER A 280 26.23 10.96 -0.90
CA SER A 280 25.87 11.74 0.30
C SER A 280 24.40 11.50 0.62
N ILE A 281 24.07 11.08 1.84
CA ILE A 281 22.70 10.69 2.22
C ILE A 281 22.13 11.62 3.30
N ALA A 282 20.88 12.04 3.13
CA ALA A 282 20.11 12.78 4.13
C ALA A 282 18.74 12.12 4.37
N ALA A 283 18.36 11.98 5.64
CA ALA A 283 17.05 11.49 6.05
C ALA A 283 16.09 12.68 6.26
N GLU A 284 15.50 13.18 5.18
CA GLU A 284 14.70 14.41 5.16
C GLU A 284 13.42 14.24 4.32
N ASP A 285 12.40 15.04 4.64
CA ASP A 285 11.19 15.13 3.82
C ASP A 285 11.38 16.16 2.71
N LEU A 286 11.52 15.70 1.46
CA LEU A 286 11.66 16.58 0.29
C LEU A 286 10.47 17.57 0.16
N LEU A 287 9.30 17.22 0.68
CA LEU A 287 8.10 18.06 0.62
C LEU A 287 8.04 19.09 1.75
N ASP A 288 8.85 18.95 2.80
CA ASP A 288 8.92 19.95 3.86
C ASP A 288 9.46 21.27 3.28
N PRO A 289 8.73 22.41 3.40
CA PRO A 289 9.19 23.71 2.93
C PRO A 289 10.52 24.16 3.57
N LEU A 290 10.87 23.65 4.75
CA LEU A 290 12.11 23.97 5.44
C LEU A 290 13.31 23.18 4.88
N VAL A 291 13.07 22.05 4.23
CA VAL A 291 14.12 21.28 3.54
C VAL A 291 14.50 22.01 2.26
N SER A 292 15.67 22.65 2.33
CA SER A 292 16.22 23.49 1.27
C SER A 292 17.19 22.68 0.42
N LEU A 293 16.91 22.61 -0.88
CA LEU A 293 17.84 22.06 -1.86
C LEU A 293 18.66 23.18 -2.50
N PRO A 294 19.94 22.94 -2.84
CA PRO A 294 20.76 23.94 -3.50
C PRO A 294 20.19 24.26 -4.90
N SER A 295 20.03 25.55 -5.17
CA SER A 295 19.58 26.03 -6.49
C SER A 295 20.62 25.74 -7.57
N SER A 296 20.17 25.38 -8.77
CA SER A 296 21.00 25.19 -9.96
C SER A 296 22.26 24.34 -9.74
N ARG A 297 22.11 23.18 -9.09
CA ARG A 297 23.22 22.27 -8.78
C ARG A 297 23.18 20.98 -9.58
N TYR A 298 21.98 20.43 -9.79
CA TYR A 298 21.83 19.07 -10.28
C TYR A 298 21.71 19.03 -11.80
N HIS A 299 22.51 18.17 -12.43
CA HIS A 299 22.39 17.90 -13.87
C HIS A 299 21.28 16.88 -14.14
N PHE A 300 21.04 16.02 -13.16
CA PHE A 300 20.00 15.01 -13.18
C PHE A 300 19.32 14.93 -11.83
N ALA A 301 18.00 14.86 -11.81
CA ALA A 301 17.22 14.51 -10.63
C ALA A 301 16.36 13.29 -10.94
N VAL A 302 16.39 12.29 -10.06
CA VAL A 302 15.58 11.08 -10.12
C VAL A 302 14.65 11.07 -8.92
N VAL A 303 13.35 11.15 -9.17
CA VAL A 303 12.32 11.25 -8.13
C VAL A 303 11.29 10.14 -8.32
N THR A 304 11.49 9.04 -7.62
CA THR A 304 10.70 7.81 -7.77
C THR A 304 9.83 7.57 -6.55
N GLU A 305 8.60 7.10 -6.77
CA GLU A 305 7.67 6.70 -5.69
C GLU A 305 7.23 7.82 -4.73
N ILE A 306 7.70 9.06 -4.89
CA ILE A 306 7.24 10.25 -4.15
C ILE A 306 5.96 10.80 -4.78
N ALA A 307 6.02 11.20 -6.06
CA ALA A 307 4.87 11.78 -6.76
C ALA A 307 3.59 10.90 -6.72
N PRO A 308 3.66 9.55 -6.79
CA PRO A 308 2.50 8.69 -6.60
C PRO A 308 1.84 8.76 -5.22
N ARG A 309 2.51 9.29 -4.19
CA ARG A 309 2.04 9.31 -2.79
C ARG A 309 1.54 10.68 -2.33
N LEU A 310 1.68 11.72 -3.15
CA LEU A 310 1.28 13.08 -2.81
C LEU A 310 -0.22 13.17 -2.55
N ILE A 311 -0.66 14.04 -1.65
CA ILE A 311 -2.06 14.07 -1.22
C ILE A 311 -2.99 14.75 -2.23
N ASP A 312 -2.46 15.67 -3.04
CA ASP A 312 -3.20 16.47 -4.02
C ASP A 312 -2.29 17.02 -5.14
N ARG A 313 -2.86 17.88 -5.98
CA ARG A 313 -2.16 18.53 -7.10
C ARG A 313 -1.24 19.65 -6.64
N GLU A 314 -1.60 20.36 -5.58
CA GLU A 314 -0.80 21.46 -5.02
C GLU A 314 0.56 20.92 -4.54
N ALA A 315 0.56 19.78 -3.85
CA ALA A 315 1.77 19.08 -3.44
C ALA A 315 2.63 18.64 -4.63
N LEU A 316 2.01 18.20 -5.74
CA LEU A 316 2.75 17.82 -6.95
C LEU A 316 3.36 19.03 -7.65
N HIS A 317 2.61 20.13 -7.76
CA HIS A 317 3.12 21.38 -8.29
C HIS A 317 4.26 21.92 -7.42
N ALA A 318 4.13 21.92 -6.09
CA ALA A 318 5.18 22.33 -5.15
C ALA A 318 6.46 21.48 -5.30
N LEU A 319 6.31 20.17 -5.45
CA LEU A 319 7.43 19.25 -5.72
C LEU A 319 8.12 19.61 -7.04
N LEU A 320 7.37 19.77 -8.14
CA LEU A 320 7.93 20.11 -9.45
C LEU A 320 8.60 21.48 -9.44
N SER A 321 8.00 22.48 -8.79
CA SER A 321 8.58 23.81 -8.61
C SER A 321 9.92 23.72 -7.88
N LYS A 322 9.96 23.06 -6.72
CA LYS A 322 11.18 22.86 -5.94
C LYS A 322 12.26 22.16 -6.76
N LEU A 323 11.92 21.08 -7.48
CA LEU A 323 12.88 20.37 -8.32
C LEU A 323 13.39 21.22 -9.48
N SER A 324 12.52 22.01 -10.11
CA SER A 324 12.89 22.90 -11.21
C SER A 324 13.96 23.92 -10.79
N GLU A 325 13.88 24.47 -9.57
CA GLU A 325 14.87 25.43 -9.03
C GLU A 325 16.23 24.79 -8.75
N THR A 326 16.27 23.48 -8.51
CA THR A 326 17.49 22.77 -8.12
C THR A 326 18.31 22.26 -9.31
N LEU A 327 17.67 22.08 -10.46
CA LEU A 327 18.31 21.66 -11.69
C LEU A 327 19.13 22.79 -12.30
N ILE A 328 20.26 22.52 -12.92
CA ILE A 328 20.91 23.51 -13.78
C ILE A 328 20.03 23.80 -15.02
N PRO A 329 20.17 24.95 -15.70
CA PRO A 329 19.58 25.15 -17.02
C PRO A 329 19.96 24.01 -17.97
N GLY A 330 18.99 23.42 -18.67
CA GLY A 330 19.18 22.22 -19.49
C GLY A 330 19.25 20.90 -18.72
N GLY A 331 19.24 20.92 -17.38
CA GLY A 331 19.26 19.73 -16.53
C GLY A 331 17.98 18.89 -16.66
N THR A 332 18.10 17.59 -16.38
CA THR A 332 17.02 16.62 -16.59
C THR A 332 16.37 16.21 -15.26
N LEU A 333 15.04 16.16 -15.24
CA LEU A 333 14.22 15.54 -14.20
C LEU A 333 13.61 14.25 -14.76
N LEU A 334 13.81 13.14 -14.07
CA LEU A 334 13.08 11.90 -14.30
C LEU A 334 12.23 11.61 -13.05
N LEU A 335 10.92 11.56 -13.20
CA LEU A 335 10.02 11.11 -12.14
C LEU A 335 9.02 10.09 -12.65
N ASN A 336 8.31 9.44 -11.73
CA ASN A 336 7.16 8.60 -12.08
C ASN A 336 5.88 9.03 -11.38
N LEU A 337 4.75 8.91 -12.07
CA LEU A 337 3.42 9.16 -11.50
C LEU A 337 2.33 8.36 -12.22
N PHE A 338 1.17 8.19 -11.57
CA PHE A 338 0.05 7.47 -12.18
C PHE A 338 -0.73 8.39 -13.11
N LEU A 339 -0.70 8.06 -14.40
CA LEU A 339 -1.54 8.72 -15.39
C LEU A 339 -2.83 7.94 -15.58
N ALA A 340 -3.93 8.68 -15.66
CA ALA A 340 -5.22 8.17 -16.09
C ALA A 340 -5.23 7.89 -17.60
N ALA A 341 -5.94 6.84 -18.00
CA ALA A 341 -6.34 6.64 -19.38
C ALA A 341 -7.30 7.74 -19.83
N ASP A 342 -7.23 8.12 -21.10
CA ASP A 342 -8.02 9.22 -21.65
C ASP A 342 -9.53 8.93 -21.56
N GLY A 343 -10.30 9.96 -21.21
CA GLY A 343 -11.76 9.89 -21.13
C GLY A 343 -12.30 9.08 -19.96
N VAL A 344 -11.46 8.62 -19.02
CA VAL A 344 -11.92 7.96 -17.79
C VAL A 344 -12.23 8.98 -16.72
N GLU A 345 -13.46 8.95 -16.21
CA GLU A 345 -13.87 9.68 -15.02
C GLU A 345 -13.73 8.81 -13.76
N PHE A 346 -13.27 9.41 -12.68
CA PHE A 346 -13.11 8.76 -11.38
C PHE A 346 -14.05 9.39 -10.37
N ASP A 347 -14.89 8.56 -9.76
CA ASP A 347 -15.71 8.96 -8.63
C ASP A 347 -14.89 9.06 -7.33
N THR A 348 -15.53 9.53 -6.26
CA THR A 348 -14.90 9.68 -4.95
C THR A 348 -14.32 8.35 -4.44
N LEU A 349 -15.03 7.24 -4.63
CA LEU A 349 -14.56 5.91 -4.20
C LEU A 349 -13.26 5.54 -4.92
N ALA A 350 -13.17 5.75 -6.22
CA ALA A 350 -11.98 5.44 -6.99
C ALA A 350 -10.79 6.31 -6.58
N LEU A 351 -11.00 7.60 -6.35
CA LEU A 351 -9.95 8.52 -5.89
C LEU A 351 -9.44 8.13 -4.49
N GLU A 352 -10.35 7.90 -3.53
CA GLU A 352 -9.97 7.47 -2.17
C GLU A 352 -9.25 6.12 -2.17
N ALA A 353 -9.73 5.15 -2.96
CA ALA A 353 -9.09 3.85 -3.09
C ALA A 353 -7.69 3.95 -3.70
N ALA A 354 -7.50 4.84 -4.68
CA ALA A 354 -6.19 5.11 -5.27
C ALA A 354 -5.22 5.69 -4.23
N ARG A 355 -5.66 6.67 -3.44
CA ARG A 355 -4.86 7.24 -2.35
C ARG A 355 -4.46 6.21 -1.30
N ALA A 356 -5.40 5.36 -0.88
CA ALA A 356 -5.12 4.26 0.04
C ALA A 356 -4.14 3.22 -0.54
N GLY A 357 -4.09 3.11 -1.88
CA GLY A 357 -3.17 2.26 -2.64
C GLY A 357 -1.84 2.90 -3.05
N ASN A 358 -1.47 4.07 -2.51
CA ASN A 358 -0.29 4.84 -2.92
C ASN A 358 -0.29 5.22 -4.41
N ALA A 359 -1.45 5.63 -4.93
CA ALA A 359 -1.60 6.07 -6.31
C ALA A 359 -2.28 7.45 -6.37
N THR A 360 -1.52 8.43 -6.82
CA THR A 360 -1.99 9.77 -7.19
C THR A 360 -2.41 9.77 -8.63
N ILE A 361 -3.71 9.77 -8.89
CA ILE A 361 -4.24 9.80 -10.26
C ILE A 361 -4.11 11.21 -10.81
N VAL A 362 -3.41 11.35 -11.94
CA VAL A 362 -3.27 12.59 -12.69
C VAL A 362 -3.75 12.36 -14.12
N THR A 363 -4.59 13.23 -14.65
CA THR A 363 -4.95 13.21 -16.08
C THR A 363 -3.92 13.98 -16.90
N ARG A 364 -3.80 13.70 -18.21
CA ARG A 364 -2.88 14.45 -19.09
C ARG A 364 -3.10 15.97 -19.04
N SER A 365 -4.35 16.42 -19.13
CA SER A 365 -4.67 17.87 -19.07
C SER A 365 -4.24 18.52 -17.76
N GLN A 366 -4.34 17.82 -16.63
CA GLN A 366 -3.86 18.31 -15.33
C GLN A 366 -2.33 18.38 -15.28
N LEU A 367 -1.65 17.42 -15.90
CA LEU A 367 -0.20 17.46 -16.02
C LEU A 367 0.23 18.66 -16.88
N ASP A 368 -0.41 18.87 -18.03
CA ASP A 368 -0.11 19.97 -18.94
C ASP A 368 -0.32 21.33 -18.22
N GLU A 369 -1.47 21.54 -17.58
CA GLU A 369 -1.80 22.75 -16.80
C GLU A 369 -0.75 23.06 -15.71
N MET A 370 -0.27 22.02 -15.01
CA MET A 370 0.76 22.19 -13.99
C MET A 370 2.12 22.59 -14.57
N LEU A 371 2.45 22.16 -15.79
CA LEU A 371 3.74 22.43 -16.41
C LEU A 371 3.78 23.79 -17.11
N GLU A 372 2.64 24.34 -17.53
CA GLU A 372 2.55 25.65 -18.21
C GLU A 372 3.24 26.79 -17.46
N ASN A 373 3.27 26.74 -16.13
CA ASN A 373 3.83 27.79 -15.27
C ASN A 373 5.20 27.45 -14.68
N LEU A 374 5.84 26.37 -15.15
CA LEU A 374 7.14 25.92 -14.65
C LEU A 374 8.19 25.99 -15.75
N PRO A 375 9.47 26.23 -15.41
CA PRO A 375 10.56 26.22 -16.38
C PRO A 375 10.98 24.77 -16.73
N LEU A 376 10.01 23.89 -16.94
CA LEU A 376 10.17 22.46 -17.21
C LEU A 376 9.43 22.11 -18.50
N GLU A 377 10.17 21.59 -19.48
CA GLU A 377 9.62 21.06 -20.72
C GLU A 377 9.50 19.54 -20.62
N LEU A 378 8.30 19.00 -20.90
CA LEU A 378 8.07 17.55 -20.93
C LEU A 378 8.61 16.96 -22.23
N THR A 379 9.70 16.19 -22.16
CA THR A 379 10.36 15.61 -23.34
C THR A 379 9.95 14.17 -23.63
N SER A 380 9.52 13.41 -22.61
CA SER A 380 8.97 12.06 -22.83
C SER A 380 7.98 11.63 -21.75
N VAL A 381 7.00 10.80 -22.16
CA VAL A 381 6.02 10.13 -21.31
C VAL A 381 5.95 8.66 -21.71
N GLU A 382 6.39 7.76 -20.83
CA GLU A 382 6.49 6.34 -21.15
C GLU A 382 5.93 5.47 -20.02
N SER A 383 5.16 4.43 -20.35
CA SER A 383 4.71 3.44 -19.36
C SER A 383 5.93 2.79 -18.70
N VAL A 384 5.99 2.81 -17.36
CA VAL A 384 7.11 2.23 -16.61
C VAL A 384 7.28 0.76 -16.96
N LEU A 385 6.18 0.01 -17.00
CA LEU A 385 6.24 -1.43 -17.23
C LEU A 385 6.58 -1.78 -18.67
N ASP A 386 6.06 -1.03 -19.65
CA ASP A 386 6.37 -1.30 -21.05
C ASP A 386 7.82 -0.94 -21.37
N TYR A 387 8.33 0.17 -20.80
CA TYR A 387 9.72 0.56 -20.96
C TYR A 387 10.65 -0.50 -20.36
N GLU A 388 10.43 -0.89 -19.10
CA GLU A 388 11.24 -1.89 -18.42
C GLU A 388 11.16 -3.24 -19.13
N LYS A 389 10.00 -3.66 -19.62
CA LYS A 389 9.86 -4.94 -20.35
C LYS A 389 10.61 -4.93 -21.68
N THR A 390 10.64 -3.78 -22.36
CA THR A 390 11.24 -3.66 -23.70
C THR A 390 12.75 -3.53 -23.66
N HIS A 391 13.28 -2.78 -22.69
CA HIS A 391 14.71 -2.42 -22.64
C HIS A 391 15.52 -3.27 -21.66
N ARG A 392 14.87 -4.02 -20.76
CA ARG A 392 15.57 -4.92 -19.84
C ARG A 392 16.11 -6.13 -20.60
N SER A 393 17.40 -6.43 -20.39
CA SER A 393 18.03 -7.60 -20.98
C SER A 393 17.39 -8.90 -20.49
N GLU A 394 17.37 -9.94 -21.33
CA GLU A 394 16.76 -11.24 -20.99
C GLU A 394 17.39 -11.90 -19.75
N ASN A 395 18.66 -11.59 -19.47
CA ASN A 395 19.43 -12.11 -18.35
C ASN A 395 19.31 -11.26 -17.07
N ALA A 396 18.69 -10.09 -17.13
CA ALA A 396 18.50 -9.26 -15.95
C ALA A 396 17.42 -9.86 -15.03
N GLN A 397 17.55 -9.61 -13.72
CA GLN A 397 16.51 -9.99 -12.77
C GLN A 397 15.19 -9.33 -13.13
N LYS A 398 14.10 -10.08 -12.99
CA LYS A 398 12.75 -9.57 -13.21
C LYS A 398 12.39 -8.54 -12.14
N LEU A 399 11.53 -7.59 -12.50
CA LEU A 399 10.92 -6.69 -11.54
C LEU A 399 10.15 -7.46 -10.46
N ASP A 400 10.11 -6.89 -9.26
CA ASP A 400 9.36 -7.46 -8.16
C ASP A 400 7.86 -7.57 -8.52
N PRO A 401 7.20 -8.72 -8.30
CA PRO A 401 5.78 -8.89 -8.62
C PRO A 401 4.84 -7.88 -7.92
N TRP A 402 5.17 -7.43 -6.71
CA TRP A 402 4.44 -6.36 -6.03
C TRP A 402 4.55 -5.05 -6.81
N TYR A 403 5.76 -4.70 -7.26
CA TYR A 403 6.01 -3.48 -8.05
C TYR A 403 5.26 -3.52 -9.38
N VAL A 404 5.30 -4.66 -10.08
CA VAL A 404 4.55 -4.85 -11.34
C VAL A 404 3.04 -4.64 -11.12
N ARG A 405 2.48 -5.21 -10.04
CA ARG A 405 1.06 -5.05 -9.72
C ARG A 405 0.71 -3.61 -9.31
N TRP A 406 1.62 -2.92 -8.62
CA TRP A 406 1.43 -1.52 -8.25
C TRP A 406 1.49 -0.61 -9.48
N ALA A 407 2.58 -0.69 -10.25
CA ALA A 407 2.82 0.15 -11.43
C ALA A 407 1.77 -0.06 -12.54
N SER A 408 1.15 -1.24 -12.63
CA SER A 408 0.02 -1.48 -13.53
C SER A 408 -1.32 -0.95 -13.02
N GLY A 409 -1.38 -0.33 -11.83
CA GLY A 409 -2.61 0.13 -11.19
C GLY A 409 -3.48 -0.99 -10.59
N GLN A 410 -3.05 -2.25 -10.69
CA GLN A 410 -3.81 -3.43 -10.26
C GLN A 410 -3.95 -3.59 -8.74
N GLN A 411 -3.23 -2.79 -7.96
CA GLN A 411 -3.43 -2.67 -6.51
C GLN A 411 -4.65 -1.82 -6.15
N VAL A 412 -5.12 -0.96 -7.06
CA VAL A 412 -6.32 -0.13 -6.89
C VAL A 412 -7.49 -0.74 -7.67
N PHE A 413 -7.25 -1.10 -8.93
CA PHE A 413 -8.24 -1.69 -9.81
C PHE A 413 -7.82 -3.11 -10.16
N ALA A 414 -8.33 -4.12 -9.44
CA ALA A 414 -7.94 -5.52 -9.64
C ALA A 414 -8.46 -6.12 -10.98
N MET A 415 -7.96 -5.61 -12.10
CA MET A 415 -8.32 -5.99 -13.46
C MET A 415 -7.12 -5.85 -14.41
N PRO A 416 -7.04 -6.63 -15.51
CA PRO A 416 -5.88 -6.59 -16.41
C PRO A 416 -5.59 -5.20 -17.01
N ASN A 417 -6.64 -4.52 -17.50
CA ASN A 417 -6.55 -3.20 -18.11
C ASN A 417 -7.01 -2.15 -17.10
N SER A 418 -6.16 -1.84 -16.12
CA SER A 418 -6.41 -0.78 -15.15
C SER A 418 -6.58 0.58 -15.87
N PRO A 419 -7.50 1.45 -15.42
CA PRO A 419 -7.68 2.79 -15.99
C PRO A 419 -6.54 3.75 -15.62
N ILE A 420 -5.61 3.32 -14.78
CA ILE A 420 -4.39 4.07 -14.43
C ILE A 420 -3.18 3.17 -14.57
N SER A 421 -2.04 3.76 -14.90
CA SER A 421 -0.73 3.09 -14.83
C SER A 421 0.38 4.09 -14.55
N LEU A 422 1.47 3.59 -13.96
CA LEU A 422 2.63 4.38 -13.62
C LEU A 422 3.44 4.68 -14.88
N HIS A 423 3.75 5.95 -15.09
CA HIS A 423 4.52 6.44 -16.24
C HIS A 423 5.78 7.16 -15.77
N TRP A 424 6.86 6.95 -16.50
CA TRP A 424 8.03 7.82 -16.50
C TRP A 424 7.69 9.14 -17.19
N LEU A 425 8.04 10.24 -16.54
CA LEU A 425 8.11 11.56 -17.14
C LEU A 425 9.56 12.01 -17.16
N THR A 426 10.10 12.28 -18.34
CA THR A 426 11.36 13.01 -18.48
C THR A 426 11.03 14.45 -18.78
N LEU A 427 11.52 15.35 -17.94
CA LEU A 427 11.42 16.79 -18.14
C LEU A 427 12.80 17.41 -18.22
N GLN A 428 12.93 18.50 -18.96
CA GLN A 428 14.15 19.26 -19.07
C GLN A 428 13.92 20.67 -18.55
N ARG A 429 14.83 21.19 -17.72
CA ARG A 429 14.78 22.58 -17.29
C ARG A 429 15.12 23.48 -18.47
N GLY A 430 14.31 24.51 -18.72
CA GLY A 430 14.57 25.50 -19.76
C GLY A 430 15.96 26.13 -19.64
N THR A 431 16.58 26.45 -20.77
CA THR A 431 17.94 27.01 -20.84
C THR A 431 17.99 28.52 -20.60
N GLU A 432 16.85 29.21 -20.67
CA GLU A 432 16.77 30.65 -20.46
C GLU A 432 16.38 30.98 -19.01
N ALA A 433 17.14 31.89 -18.40
CA ALA A 433 16.66 32.62 -17.23
C ALA A 433 15.64 33.66 -17.72
N SER A 434 14.39 33.25 -17.87
CA SER A 434 13.30 34.17 -18.23
C SER A 434 13.15 35.21 -17.12
N ALA A 435 13.82 36.35 -17.28
CA ALA A 435 13.56 37.53 -16.47
C ALA A 435 12.08 37.88 -16.62
N PRO A 436 11.38 38.27 -15.53
CA PRO A 436 10.01 38.74 -15.66
C PRO A 436 10.03 39.97 -16.58
N THR A 437 9.31 39.91 -17.69
CA THR A 437 9.00 41.07 -18.51
C THR A 437 8.35 42.12 -17.61
N ALA A 438 9.14 43.12 -17.24
CA ALA A 438 8.64 44.33 -16.61
C ALA A 438 7.62 44.94 -17.57
N GLY A 439 6.35 44.91 -17.17
CA GLY A 439 5.29 45.58 -17.89
C GLY A 439 5.66 47.05 -18.06
N GLU A 440 5.71 47.49 -19.31
CA GLU A 440 5.77 48.90 -19.64
C GLU A 440 4.52 49.58 -19.09
N THR A 441 4.67 50.30 -17.98
CA THR A 441 3.78 51.38 -17.60
C THR A 441 3.96 52.49 -18.63
N GLN A 442 3.05 52.59 -19.60
CA GLN A 442 2.87 53.80 -20.38
C GLN A 442 1.94 54.76 -19.63
N PHE A 443 2.38 56.02 -19.62
CA PHE A 443 1.83 57.18 -18.92
C PHE A 443 0.38 57.53 -19.24
#